data_AF-A0A1I5I4Z8-F1
#
_entry.id   AF-A0A1I5I4Z8-F1
#
_cell.length_a   1.000
_cell.length_b   1.000
_cell.length_c   1.000
_cell.angle_alpha   90.00
_cell.angle_beta   90.00
_cell.angle_gamma   90.00
#
_symmetry.space_group_name_H-M   'P 1'
#
loop_
_entity.id
_entity.type
_entity.pdbx_description
1 polymer ?
#
loop_
_entity_poly.entity_id
_entity_poly.type
_entity_poly.pdbx_seq_one_letter_code
_entity_poly.pdbx_strand_id
1 'polypeptide(L)'
;MVAVSDRVYVDTAGLTRGGLNLGQWSSTANRLAAHMRNVTATYRHAGGTGEMGEQFDANYRPGAEKAMEFLSMLEEAVGGISEKTLLAGKKFEDTDDEANGVAPRE
;
A
#
# COMPACT_ATOMS: atom_id res chain seq x y z
N MET A 1 15.65 -35.33 -26.72
CA MET A 1 16.20 -34.30 -25.83
C MET A 1 15.29 -33.08 -25.99
N VAL A 2 14.40 -32.86 -25.02
CA VAL A 2 13.49 -31.71 -25.06
C VAL A 2 14.30 -30.49 -24.64
N ALA A 3 14.48 -29.53 -25.55
CA ALA A 3 15.01 -28.23 -25.20
C ALA A 3 14.04 -27.62 -24.19
N VAL A 4 14.40 -27.66 -22.91
CA VAL A 4 13.76 -26.83 -21.90
C VAL A 4 14.12 -25.42 -22.30
N SER A 5 13.17 -24.73 -22.92
CA SER A 5 13.27 -23.32 -23.23
C SER A 5 13.70 -22.61 -21.95
N ASP A 6 14.90 -22.02 -21.94
CA ASP A 6 15.44 -21.13 -20.90
C ASP A 6 14.64 -19.81 -20.79
N ARG A 7 13.34 -19.86 -21.08
CA ARG A 7 12.41 -18.77 -20.83
C ARG A 7 12.14 -18.76 -19.34
N VAL A 8 12.64 -17.73 -18.70
CA VAL A 8 12.25 -17.35 -17.34
C VAL A 8 10.74 -17.05 -17.39
N TYR A 9 9.92 -18.03 -17.02
CA TYR A 9 8.47 -17.85 -16.94
C TYR A 9 8.16 -17.06 -15.67
N VAL A 10 7.85 -15.78 -15.83
CA VAL A 10 7.37 -14.93 -14.74
C VAL A 10 5.85 -14.87 -14.78
N ASP A 11 5.20 -15.13 -13.64
CA ASP A 11 3.76 -14.94 -13.49
C ASP A 11 3.40 -13.45 -13.40
N THR A 12 3.40 -12.77 -14.54
CA THR A 12 3.04 -11.35 -14.68
C THR A 12 1.61 -11.08 -14.19
N ALA A 13 0.67 -12.00 -14.46
CA ALA A 13 -0.70 -11.90 -13.98
C ALA A 13 -0.79 -12.00 -12.44
N GLY A 14 0.06 -12.83 -11.82
CA GLY A 14 0.24 -12.89 -10.37
C GLY A 14 0.76 -11.58 -9.79
N LEU A 15 1.80 -11.00 -10.40
CA LEU A 15 2.35 -9.69 -10.00
C LEU A 15 1.31 -8.57 -10.13
N THR A 16 0.58 -8.51 -11.24
CA THR A 16 -0.47 -7.50 -11.44
C THR A 16 -1.57 -7.62 -10.38
N ARG A 17 -2.08 -8.84 -10.13
CA ARG A 17 -3.08 -9.07 -9.08
C ARG A 17 -2.56 -8.72 -7.68
N GLY A 18 -1.34 -9.12 -7.35
CA GLY A 18 -0.69 -8.80 -6.09
C GLY A 18 -0.54 -7.29 -5.88
N GLY A 19 -0.04 -6.59 -6.90
CA GLY A 19 0.10 -5.14 -6.90
C GLY A 19 -1.24 -4.43 -6.69
N LEU A 20 -2.30 -4.83 -7.40
CA LEU A 20 -3.64 -4.26 -7.24
C LEU A 20 -4.20 -4.48 -5.83
N ASN A 21 -4.04 -5.68 -5.26
CA ASN A 21 -4.50 -5.99 -3.90
C ASN A 21 -3.77 -5.14 -2.86
N LEU A 22 -2.44 -4.97 -3.00
CA LEU A 22 -1.68 -4.05 -2.14
C LEU A 22 -2.17 -2.61 -2.28
N GLY A 23 -2.50 -2.17 -3.49
CA GLY A 23 -3.07 -0.84 -3.73
C GLY A 23 -4.39 -0.64 -2.99
N GLN A 24 -5.25 -1.66 -2.95
CA GLN A 24 -6.49 -1.63 -2.16
C GLN A 24 -6.23 -1.53 -0.66
N TRP A 25 -5.20 -2.22 -0.15
CA TRP A 25 -4.81 -2.16 1.26
C TRP A 25 -4.28 -0.78 1.64
N SER A 26 -3.43 -0.18 0.79
CA SER A 26 -2.97 1.21 0.95
C SER A 26 -4.14 2.19 0.98
N SER A 27 -5.10 2.07 0.03
CA SER A 27 -6.31 2.90 0.02
C SER A 27 -7.17 2.72 1.28
N THR A 28 -7.27 1.50 1.80
CA THR A 28 -7.99 1.21 3.03
C THR A 28 -7.32 1.87 4.24
N ALA A 29 -5.98 1.81 4.34
CA ALA A 29 -5.22 2.49 5.37
C ALA A 29 -5.42 4.01 5.33
N ASN A 30 -5.36 4.62 4.13
CA ASN A 30 -5.63 6.05 3.94
C ASN A 30 -7.03 6.45 4.41
N ARG A 31 -8.07 5.68 4.04
CA ARG A 31 -9.46 5.94 4.47
C ARG A 31 -9.60 5.87 5.98
N LEU A 32 -8.95 4.90 6.62
CA LEU A 32 -8.96 4.78 8.08
C LEU A 32 -8.23 5.97 8.73
N ALA A 33 -7.09 6.39 8.18
CA ALA A 33 -6.37 7.58 8.65
C ALA A 33 -7.22 8.85 8.55
N ALA A 34 -7.90 9.05 7.42
CA ALA A 34 -8.79 10.19 7.19
C ALA A 34 -9.99 10.16 8.16
N HIS A 35 -10.58 8.99 8.39
CA HIS A 35 -11.65 8.84 9.37
C HIS A 35 -11.18 9.17 10.79
N MET A 36 -10.03 8.65 11.20
CA MET A 36 -9.44 8.95 12.51
C MET A 36 -9.14 10.44 12.67
N ARG A 37 -8.56 11.11 11.65
CA ARG A 37 -8.36 12.57 11.64
C ARG A 37 -9.66 13.32 11.90
N ASN A 38 -10.74 12.95 11.21
CA ASN A 38 -12.04 13.57 11.39
C ASN A 38 -12.61 13.35 12.80
N VAL A 39 -12.52 12.13 13.33
CA VAL A 39 -12.98 11.80 14.68
C VAL A 39 -12.18 12.59 15.72
N THR A 40 -10.85 12.57 15.65
CA THR A 40 -9.97 13.29 16.58
C THR A 40 -10.20 14.80 16.52
N ALA A 41 -10.40 15.37 15.33
CA ALA A 41 -10.72 16.80 15.20
C ALA A 41 -12.09 17.14 15.79
N THR A 42 -13.10 16.31 15.54
CA THR A 42 -14.48 16.50 16.05
C THR A 42 -14.51 16.47 17.57
N TYR A 43 -13.78 15.54 18.18
CA TYR A 43 -13.78 15.31 19.62
C TYR A 43 -12.57 15.92 20.34
N ARG A 44 -11.89 16.90 19.75
CA ARG A 44 -10.66 17.50 20.32
C ARG A 44 -10.84 18.09 21.73
N HIS A 45 -12.07 18.41 22.11
CA HIS A 45 -12.46 18.96 23.41
C HIS A 45 -13.40 18.04 24.21
N ALA A 46 -13.46 16.75 23.87
CA ALA A 46 -14.38 15.80 24.51
C ALA A 46 -14.13 15.63 26.02
N GLY A 47 -12.90 15.88 26.49
CA GLY A 47 -12.58 15.87 27.92
C GLY A 47 -13.13 17.06 28.72
N GLY A 48 -13.67 18.08 28.06
CA GLY A 48 -14.15 19.30 28.73
C GLY A 48 -13.02 20.09 29.42
N THR A 49 -13.34 20.73 30.54
CA THR A 49 -12.38 21.50 31.35
C THR A 49 -12.09 20.81 32.68
N GLY A 50 -10.94 21.13 33.30
CA GLY A 50 -10.53 20.57 34.58
C GLY A 50 -9.78 19.24 34.43
N GLU A 51 -9.71 18.46 35.51
CA GLU A 51 -8.88 17.26 35.61
C GLU A 51 -9.17 16.21 34.51
N MET A 52 -10.43 16.04 34.11
CA MET A 52 -10.81 15.14 33.01
C MET A 52 -10.28 15.60 31.65
N GLY A 53 -10.25 16.91 31.41
CA GLY A 53 -9.67 17.49 30.21
C GLY A 53 -8.16 17.29 30.18
N GLU A 54 -7.49 17.49 31.32
CA GLU A 54 -6.05 17.23 31.46
C GLU A 54 -5.70 15.76 31.24
N GLN A 55 -6.47 14.83 31.81
CA GLN A 55 -6.27 13.39 31.61
C GLN A 55 -6.53 12.96 30.16
N PHE A 56 -7.54 13.53 29.50
CA PHE A 56 -7.83 13.28 28.09
C PHE A 56 -6.67 13.78 27.20
N ASP A 57 -6.18 14.99 27.44
CA ASP A 57 -5.09 15.59 26.68
C ASP A 57 -3.76 14.88 26.93
N ALA A 58 -3.51 14.38 28.14
CA ALA A 58 -2.30 13.65 28.48
C ALA A 58 -2.26 12.21 27.93
N ASN A 59 -3.40 11.51 27.89
CA ASN A 59 -3.43 10.07 27.62
C ASN A 59 -4.05 9.71 26.27
N TYR A 60 -5.14 10.37 25.89
CA TYR A 60 -5.91 10.00 24.71
C TYR A 60 -5.36 10.68 23.44
N ARG A 61 -5.11 11.99 23.50
CA ARG A 61 -4.65 12.78 22.35
C ARG A 61 -3.32 12.25 21.75
N PRO A 62 -2.29 11.92 22.54
CA PRO A 62 -1.04 11.38 22.00
C PRO A 62 -1.21 9.99 21.36
N GLY A 63 -2.12 9.16 21.91
CA GLY A 63 -2.44 7.85 21.32
C GLY A 63 -3.10 7.99 19.96
N ALA A 64 -4.03 8.93 19.82
CA ALA A 64 -4.69 9.23 18.55
C ALA A 64 -3.69 9.76 17.50
N GLU A 65 -2.78 10.66 17.88
CA GLU A 65 -1.73 11.17 17.00
C GLU A 65 -0.81 10.06 16.49
N LYS A 66 -0.32 9.19 17.38
CA LYS A 66 0.51 8.03 17.00
C LYS A 66 -0.21 7.06 16.08
N ALA A 67 -1.51 6.84 16.29
CA ALA A 67 -2.31 6.00 15.41
C ALA A 67 -2.41 6.61 14.00
N MET A 68 -2.57 7.93 13.89
CA MET A 68 -2.59 8.62 12.59
C MET A 68 -1.23 8.57 11.88
N GLU A 69 -0.12 8.74 12.60
CA GLU A 69 1.23 8.56 12.05
C GLU A 69 1.42 7.13 11.52
N PHE A 70 1.07 6.12 12.33
CA PHE A 70 1.17 4.72 11.92
C PHE A 70 0.38 4.43 10.64
N LEU A 71 -0.86 4.90 10.55
CA LEU A 71 -1.69 4.67 9.37
C LEU A 71 -1.15 5.38 8.12
N SER A 72 -0.54 6.56 8.29
CA SER A 72 0.10 7.29 7.19
C SER A 72 1.35 6.55 6.69
N MET A 73 2.20 6.06 7.61
CA MET A 73 3.36 5.23 7.25
C MET A 73 2.95 3.92 6.57
N LEU A 74 1.86 3.29 7.04
CA LEU A 74 1.35 2.07 6.45
C LEU A 74 0.86 2.30 5.01
N GLU A 75 0.16 3.41 4.76
CA GLU A 75 -0.25 3.83 3.42
C GLU A 75 0.95 3.95 2.48
N GLU A 76 1.97 4.70 2.88
CA GLU A 76 3.18 4.94 2.08
C GLU A 76 3.93 3.64 1.79
N ALA A 77 4.14 2.82 2.81
CA ALA A 77 4.86 1.56 2.68
C ALA A 77 4.12 0.59 1.74
N VAL A 78 2.82 0.37 1.98
CA VAL A 78 2.03 -0.58 1.18
C VAL A 78 1.79 -0.03 -0.24
N GLY A 79 1.55 1.26 -0.38
CA GLY A 79 1.38 1.93 -1.68
C GLY A 79 2.65 1.85 -2.52
N GLY A 80 3.82 2.10 -1.91
CA GLY A 80 5.10 1.95 -2.59
C GLY A 80 5.41 0.51 -3.01
N ILE A 81 5.02 -0.49 -2.22
CA ILE A 81 5.17 -1.91 -2.62
C ILE A 81 4.21 -2.25 -3.76
N SER A 82 2.96 -1.77 -3.71
CA SER A 82 1.98 -1.92 -4.79
C SER A 82 2.53 -1.40 -6.13
N GLU A 83 3.01 -0.15 -6.16
CA GLU A 83 3.55 0.47 -7.37
C GLU A 83 4.76 -0.30 -7.93
N LYS A 84 5.72 -0.66 -7.06
CA LYS A 84 6.90 -1.45 -7.46
C LYS A 84 6.53 -2.82 -8.02
N THR A 85 5.49 -3.44 -7.46
CA THR A 85 5.02 -4.77 -7.89
C THR A 85 4.36 -4.68 -9.27
N LEU A 86 3.53 -3.66 -9.50
CA LEU A 86 2.93 -3.38 -10.80
C LEU A 86 4.00 -3.05 -11.85
N LEU A 87 4.99 -2.23 -11.49
CA LEU A 87 6.11 -1.90 -12.37
C LEU A 87 6.94 -3.13 -12.75
N ALA A 88 7.19 -4.04 -11.79
CA ALA A 88 7.88 -5.29 -12.06
C ALA A 88 7.08 -6.17 -13.03
N GLY A 89 5.77 -6.35 -12.77
CA GLY A 89 4.87 -7.10 -13.65
C GLY A 89 4.90 -6.57 -15.09
N LYS A 90 4.79 -5.25 -15.25
CA LYS A 90 4.89 -4.59 -16.56
C LYS A 90 6.24 -4.83 -17.25
N LYS A 91 7.35 -4.67 -16.54
CA LYS A 91 8.69 -4.89 -17.13
C LYS A 91 8.88 -6.33 -17.62
N PHE A 92 8.35 -7.31 -16.90
CA PHE A 92 8.41 -8.71 -17.33
C PHE A 92 7.52 -8.97 -18.55
N GLU A 93 6.35 -8.34 -18.63
CA GLU A 93 5.47 -8.40 -19.81
C GLU A 93 6.15 -7.78 -21.04
N ASP A 94 6.70 -6.57 -20.90
CA ASP A 94 7.45 -5.88 -21.96
C ASP A 94 8.65 -6.74 -22.45
N THR A 95 9.34 -7.42 -21.53
CA THR A 95 10.48 -8.30 -21.86
C THR A 95 10.03 -9.57 -22.61
N ASP A 96 8.89 -10.17 -22.24
CA ASP A 96 8.37 -11.35 -22.94
C ASP A 96 7.89 -10.97 -24.35
N ASP A 97 7.24 -9.82 -24.50
CA ASP A 97 6.81 -9.28 -25.80
C ASP A 97 8.01 -9.00 -26.73
N GLU A 98 9.08 -8.38 -26.23
CA GLU A 98 10.32 -8.19 -26.98
C GLU A 98 10.96 -9.53 -27.39
N ALA A 99 11.04 -10.50 -26.47
CA ALA A 99 11.59 -11.82 -26.76
C ALA A 99 10.75 -12.61 -27.78
N ASN A 100 9.43 -12.43 -27.79
CA ASN A 100 8.52 -13.05 -28.75
C ASN A 100 8.50 -12.33 -30.11
N GLY A 101 8.70 -11.01 -30.13
CA GLY A 101 8.72 -10.19 -31.35
C GLY A 101 10.02 -10.30 -32.15
N VAL A 102 11.14 -10.67 -31.51
CA VAL A 102 12.47 -10.73 -32.13
C VAL A 102 12.83 -12.11 -32.71
N ALA A 103 11.97 -13.13 -32.57
CA ALA A 103 12.25 -14.46 -33.15
C ALA A 103 12.24 -14.40 -34.69
N PRO A 104 13.40 -14.55 -35.39
CA PRO A 104 13.39 -14.76 -36.82
C PRO A 104 12.77 -16.14 -37.06
N ARG A 105 11.77 -16.21 -37.94
CA ARG A 105 11.34 -17.48 -38.50
C ARG A 105 12.47 -17.98 -39.40
N GLU A 106 13.22 -18.97 -38.93
CA GLU A 106 14.00 -19.85 -39.81
C GLU A 106 13.05 -20.74 -40.62
#